data_AF-A0A818FRV7-F1
#
_entry.id   AF-A0A818FRV7-F1
#
_cell.length_a   1.000
_cell.length_b   1.000
_cell.length_c   1.000
_cell.angle_alpha   90.00
_cell.angle_beta   90.00
_cell.angle_gamma   90.00
#
_symmetry.space_group_name_H-M   'P 1'
#
loop_
_entity.id
_entity.type
_entity.pdbx_description
1 polymer ?
#
loop_
_entity_poly.entity_id
_entity_poly.type
_entity_poly.pdbx_seq_one_letter_code
_entity_poly.pdbx_strand_id
1 'polypeptide(L)'
;MVNANLLAQMIIAGVREEISLDRLMNSSRKDIINVIQKATSDGVDEQETAKRLQNVFISKKMQVNRMKNEAGVPSKEAEECYAKCIDMADIQSKYKKTEPTSNTNVAAMDYSLQEEESVTIEQAKRILQKAKNWEIPSSKKRHEREKQSFTSSDRSRKSGQMQSDHRTPCRYGSACHDYSDYHRTKYSHAQDDEKQDIQTNQRTPCKYGSDCHDQSEYHRAKYSHPQGEKKQDMQTNQRTPCKYGSDCHDHSEYHRAKYYHSHDDNRQEMRTIQRTPCKYGSNCHDQSDYHRAKYYHP
;
A
#
# COMPACT_ATOMS: atom_id res chain seq x y z
N MET A 1 1.42 -36.61 -22.11
CA MET A 1 2.19 -36.21 -20.90
C MET A 1 2.42 -34.71 -20.99
N VAL A 2 2.06 -33.96 -19.95
CA VAL A 2 2.35 -32.51 -19.89
C VAL A 2 3.83 -32.34 -19.59
N ASN A 3 4.55 -31.58 -20.41
CA ASN A 3 5.96 -31.29 -20.17
C ASN A 3 6.07 -30.42 -18.91
N ALA A 4 6.67 -30.95 -17.84
CA ALA A 4 6.76 -30.26 -16.55
C ALA A 4 7.51 -28.92 -16.65
N ASN A 5 8.49 -28.81 -17.56
CA ASN A 5 9.23 -27.56 -17.79
C ASN A 5 8.34 -26.49 -18.42
N LEU A 6 7.50 -26.87 -19.38
CA LEU A 6 6.54 -25.96 -20.02
C LEU A 6 5.52 -25.44 -19.00
N LEU A 7 5.02 -26.34 -18.15
CA LEU A 7 4.09 -25.99 -17.08
C LEU A 7 4.74 -25.00 -16.10
N ALA A 8 5.96 -25.28 -15.63
CA ALA A 8 6.68 -24.38 -14.73
C ALA A 8 6.92 -23.00 -15.35
N GLN A 9 7.27 -22.93 -16.64
CA GLN A 9 7.44 -21.66 -17.35
C GLN A 9 6.16 -20.85 -17.44
N MET A 10 5.03 -21.50 -17.74
CA MET A 10 3.72 -20.84 -17.73
C MET A 10 3.36 -20.28 -16.36
N ILE A 11 3.60 -21.04 -15.28
CA ILE A 11 3.34 -20.59 -13.91
C ILE A 11 4.21 -19.37 -13.59
N ILE A 12 5.51 -19.43 -13.88
CA ILE A 12 6.44 -18.32 -13.63
C ILE A 12 6.04 -17.07 -14.42
N ALA A 13 5.67 -17.22 -15.69
CA ALA A 13 5.21 -16.13 -16.54
C ALA A 13 3.92 -15.49 -15.99
N GLY A 14 2.94 -16.30 -15.60
CA GLY A 14 1.69 -15.83 -15.00
C GLY A 14 1.90 -15.10 -13.68
N VAL A 15 2.72 -15.65 -12.77
CA VAL A 15 3.04 -15.01 -11.48
C VAL A 15 3.74 -13.67 -11.69
N ARG A 16 4.66 -13.56 -12.66
CA ARG A 16 5.33 -12.29 -12.97
C ARG A 16 4.37 -11.25 -13.54
N GLU A 17 3.47 -11.65 -14.43
CA GLU A 17 2.43 -10.75 -14.96
C GLU A 17 1.55 -10.23 -13.82
N GLU A 18 1.12 -11.09 -12.90
CA GLU A 18 0.29 -10.69 -11.75
C GLU A 18 1.02 -9.72 -10.81
N ILE A 19 2.31 -9.94 -10.53
CA ILE A 19 3.12 -8.99 -9.75
C ILE A 19 3.23 -7.64 -10.47
N SER A 20 3.40 -7.65 -11.80
CA SER A 20 3.46 -6.42 -12.60
C SER A 20 2.13 -5.68 -12.58
N LEU A 21 1.00 -6.40 -12.68
CA LEU A 21 -0.34 -5.82 -12.58
C LEU A 21 -0.60 -5.24 -11.19
N ASP A 22 -0.20 -5.91 -10.11
CA ASP A 22 -0.39 -5.39 -8.75
C ASP A 22 0.44 -4.12 -8.50
N ARG A 23 1.67 -4.04 -9.03
CA ARG A 23 2.48 -2.81 -9.00
C ARG A 23 1.79 -1.68 -9.76
N LEU A 24 1.30 -1.98 -10.97
CA LEU A 24 0.54 -1.02 -11.78
C LEU A 24 -0.71 -0.53 -11.00
N MET A 25 -1.50 -1.45 -10.45
CA MET A 25 -2.69 -1.15 -9.66
C MET A 25 -2.39 -0.24 -8.47
N ASN A 26 -1.30 -0.50 -7.76
CA ASN A 26 -0.89 0.32 -6.63
C ASN A 26 -0.46 1.72 -7.07
N SER A 27 0.31 1.82 -8.16
CA SER A 27 0.77 3.11 -8.70
C SER A 27 -0.37 3.97 -9.28
N SER A 28 -1.38 3.34 -9.86
CA SER A 28 -2.51 3.99 -10.54
C SER A 28 -3.81 3.94 -9.75
N ARG A 29 -3.76 3.62 -8.46
CA ARG A 29 -4.95 3.37 -7.63
C ARG A 29 -5.97 4.50 -7.70
N LYS A 30 -5.51 5.75 -7.66
CA LYS A 30 -6.37 6.95 -7.73
C LYS A 30 -7.10 7.04 -9.07
N ASP A 31 -6.41 6.76 -10.18
CA ASP A 31 -7.00 6.81 -11.52
C ASP A 31 -8.04 5.70 -11.71
N ILE A 32 -7.72 4.48 -11.23
CA ILE A 32 -8.64 3.34 -11.25
C ILE A 32 -9.94 3.69 -10.50
N ILE A 33 -9.82 4.22 -9.28
CA ILE A 33 -10.98 4.64 -8.47
C ILE A 33 -11.80 5.71 -9.20
N ASN A 34 -11.15 6.72 -9.77
CA ASN A 34 -11.83 7.79 -10.51
C ASN A 34 -12.60 7.25 -11.72
N VAL A 35 -12.01 6.34 -12.49
CA VAL A 35 -12.67 5.71 -13.65
C VAL A 35 -13.88 4.89 -13.21
N ILE A 36 -13.74 4.09 -12.15
CA ILE A 36 -14.84 3.27 -11.61
C ILE A 36 -15.99 4.15 -11.10
N GLN A 37 -15.69 5.21 -10.35
CA GLN A 37 -16.70 6.15 -9.85
C GLN A 37 -17.43 6.88 -10.97
N LYS A 38 -16.70 7.33 -12.00
CA LYS A 38 -17.29 7.96 -13.19
C LYS A 38 -18.16 6.97 -13.96
N ALA A 39 -17.67 5.76 -14.19
CA ALA A 39 -18.42 4.69 -14.86
C ALA A 39 -19.72 4.34 -14.11
N THR A 40 -19.66 4.25 -12.78
CA THR A 40 -20.83 4.01 -11.93
C THR A 40 -21.84 5.16 -12.02
N SER A 41 -21.36 6.41 -12.09
CA SER A 41 -22.21 7.60 -12.22
C SER A 41 -22.88 7.68 -13.61
N ASP A 42 -22.16 7.24 -14.64
CA ASP A 42 -22.66 7.21 -16.03
C ASP A 42 -23.56 5.99 -16.31
N GLY A 43 -23.62 5.00 -15.40
CA GLY A 43 -24.40 3.78 -15.58
C GLY A 43 -23.88 2.85 -16.70
N VAL A 44 -22.57 2.88 -16.98
CA VAL A 44 -21.98 2.03 -18.03
C VAL A 44 -21.66 0.62 -17.52
N ASP A 45 -21.65 -0.34 -18.44
CA ASP A 45 -21.31 -1.73 -18.14
C ASP A 45 -19.81 -1.93 -17.85
N GLU A 46 -19.47 -3.14 -17.41
CA GLU A 46 -18.09 -3.51 -17.04
C GLU A 46 -17.13 -3.52 -18.23
N GLN A 47 -17.63 -3.85 -19.42
CA GLN A 47 -16.82 -3.94 -20.62
C GLN A 47 -16.40 -2.56 -21.09
N GLU A 48 -17.31 -1.61 -21.08
CA GLU A 48 -17.03 -0.20 -21.36
C GLU A 48 -16.16 0.43 -20.26
N THR A 49 -16.38 0.05 -19.00
CA THR A 49 -15.52 0.47 -17.88
C THR A 49 -14.08 -0.01 -18.08
N ALA A 50 -13.88 -1.27 -18.50
CA ALA A 50 -12.55 -1.81 -18.79
C ALA A 50 -11.88 -1.09 -19.97
N LYS A 51 -12.62 -0.74 -21.03
CA LYS A 51 -12.10 0.07 -22.15
C LYS A 51 -11.65 1.46 -21.70
N ARG A 52 -12.47 2.14 -20.89
CA ARG A 52 -12.11 3.44 -20.31
C ARG A 52 -10.83 3.35 -19.48
N LEU A 53 -10.70 2.29 -18.70
CA LEU A 53 -9.50 2.06 -17.90
C LEU A 53 -8.26 1.78 -18.78
N GLN A 54 -8.42 0.97 -19.81
CA GLN A 54 -7.37 0.72 -20.81
C GLN A 54 -6.89 2.01 -21.46
N ASN A 55 -7.82 2.88 -21.89
CA ASN A 55 -7.50 4.18 -22.48
C ASN A 55 -6.70 5.08 -21.52
N VAL A 56 -7.02 5.05 -20.22
CA VAL A 56 -6.23 5.77 -19.21
C VAL A 56 -4.81 5.24 -19.14
N PHE A 57 -4.61 3.93 -19.10
CA PHE A 57 -3.27 3.33 -19.10
C PHE A 57 -2.48 3.65 -20.37
N ILE A 58 -3.11 3.59 -21.55
CA ILE A 58 -2.50 3.98 -22.84
C ILE A 58 -2.09 5.44 -22.81
N SER A 59 -2.98 6.35 -22.37
CA SER A 59 -2.70 7.79 -22.32
C SER A 59 -1.53 8.15 -21.40
N LYS A 60 -1.35 7.38 -20.33
CA LYS A 60 -0.25 7.54 -19.37
C LYS A 60 1.00 6.73 -19.72
N LYS A 61 0.99 6.03 -20.87
CA LYS A 61 2.06 5.12 -21.31
C LYS A 61 2.45 4.12 -20.23
N MET A 62 1.46 3.59 -19.51
CA MET A 62 1.71 2.60 -18.48
C MET A 62 1.82 1.22 -19.13
N GLN A 63 2.91 0.54 -18.83
CA GLN A 63 3.25 -0.75 -19.43
C GLN A 63 3.19 -1.85 -18.37
N VAL A 64 2.86 -3.06 -18.81
CA VAL A 64 2.91 -4.28 -18.00
C VAL A 64 4.00 -5.15 -18.60
N ASN A 65 4.95 -5.56 -17.78
CA ASN A 65 6.03 -6.42 -18.25
C ASN A 65 5.47 -7.83 -18.41
N ARG A 66 5.35 -8.28 -19.65
CA ARG A 66 4.91 -9.64 -19.96
C ARG A 66 6.10 -10.46 -20.43
N MET A 67 6.19 -11.71 -19.98
CA MET A 67 7.08 -12.66 -20.65
C MET A 67 6.39 -13.14 -21.91
N LYS A 68 7.04 -13.02 -23.07
CA LYS A 68 6.63 -13.80 -24.23
C LYS A 68 6.89 -15.26 -23.93
N ASN A 69 5.83 -16.02 -23.72
CA ASN A 69 5.90 -17.46 -23.82
C ASN A 69 5.87 -17.80 -25.31
N GLU A 70 7.04 -17.86 -25.94
CA GLU A 70 7.17 -18.44 -27.29
C GLU A 70 6.90 -19.95 -27.30
N ALA A 71 6.76 -20.55 -26.11
CA ALA A 71 6.52 -21.97 -25.91
C ALA A 71 5.14 -22.47 -26.37
N GLY A 72 4.40 -21.66 -27.15
CA GLY A 72 3.12 -21.98 -27.75
C GLY A 72 1.92 -21.58 -26.90
N VAL A 73 0.78 -21.37 -27.55
CA VAL A 73 -0.51 -21.24 -26.87
C VAL A 73 -0.75 -22.54 -26.11
N PRO A 74 -1.04 -22.51 -24.79
CA PRO A 74 -1.35 -23.72 -24.05
C PRO A 74 -2.49 -24.48 -24.73
N SER A 75 -2.43 -25.82 -24.71
CA SER A 75 -3.59 -26.59 -25.17
C SER A 75 -4.79 -26.26 -24.28
N LYS A 76 -6.01 -26.31 -24.83
CA LYS A 76 -7.26 -26.12 -24.07
C LYS A 76 -7.32 -26.97 -22.80
N GLU A 77 -6.72 -28.16 -22.83
CA GLU A 77 -6.64 -29.07 -21.69
C GLU A 77 -5.75 -28.52 -20.57
N ALA A 78 -4.65 -27.85 -20.91
CA ALA A 78 -3.79 -27.17 -19.94
C ALA A 78 -4.52 -25.96 -19.34
N GLU A 79 -5.21 -25.16 -20.15
CA GLU A 79 -6.04 -24.03 -19.68
C GLU A 79 -7.13 -24.49 -18.70
N GLU A 80 -7.84 -25.57 -19.01
CA GLU A 80 -8.83 -26.16 -18.10
C GLU A 80 -8.20 -26.68 -16.79
N CYS A 81 -7.01 -27.28 -16.86
CA CYS A 81 -6.30 -27.71 -15.65
C CYS A 81 -5.94 -26.50 -14.77
N TYR A 82 -5.47 -25.40 -15.37
CA TYR A 82 -5.18 -24.17 -14.63
C TYR A 82 -6.41 -23.53 -14.01
N ALA A 83 -7.53 -23.44 -14.74
CA ALA A 83 -8.77 -22.88 -14.22
C ALA A 83 -9.33 -23.67 -13.02
N LYS A 84 -9.02 -24.98 -12.95
CA LYS A 84 -9.40 -25.86 -11.83
C LYS A 84 -8.42 -25.78 -10.65
N CYS A 85 -7.22 -25.23 -10.83
CA CYS A 85 -6.20 -25.12 -9.79
C CYS A 85 -6.34 -23.80 -9.03
N ILE A 86 -7.37 -23.73 -8.17
CA ILE A 86 -7.51 -22.67 -7.17
C ILE A 86 -6.48 -22.83 -6.03
N ASP A 87 -5.91 -24.04 -5.87
CA ASP A 87 -4.91 -24.33 -4.85
C ASP A 87 -3.75 -25.16 -5.43
N MET A 88 -2.51 -24.66 -5.28
CA MET A 88 -1.29 -25.28 -5.82
C MET A 88 -0.96 -26.63 -5.16
N ALA A 89 -1.62 -26.96 -4.04
CA ALA A 89 -1.42 -28.20 -3.30
C ALA A 89 -1.84 -29.46 -4.09
N ASP A 90 -2.93 -29.39 -4.87
CA ASP A 90 -3.47 -30.54 -5.61
C ASP A 90 -2.61 -30.95 -6.82
N ILE A 91 -1.88 -30.00 -7.40
CA ILE A 91 -0.91 -30.28 -8.46
C ILE A 91 0.28 -31.05 -7.88
N GLN A 92 0.81 -30.63 -6.73
CA GLN A 92 2.00 -31.25 -6.14
C GLN A 92 1.78 -32.73 -5.75
N SER A 93 0.57 -33.11 -5.35
CA SER A 93 0.24 -34.49 -4.98
C SER A 93 0.19 -35.43 -6.19
N LYS A 94 -0.28 -34.96 -7.34
CA LYS A 94 -0.39 -35.76 -8.58
C LYS A 94 0.95 -35.99 -9.28
N TYR A 95 1.88 -35.03 -9.20
CA TYR A 95 3.14 -35.09 -9.94
C TYR A 95 4.33 -35.64 -9.14
N LYS A 96 4.14 -36.06 -7.88
CA LYS A 96 5.21 -36.55 -7.00
C LYS A 96 5.76 -37.96 -7.36
N LYS A 97 5.33 -38.59 -8.46
CA LYS A 97 5.58 -40.03 -8.69
C LYS A 97 6.06 -40.46 -10.09
N THR A 98 6.38 -39.55 -10.99
CA THR A 98 6.91 -39.93 -12.33
C THR A 98 8.36 -39.50 -12.46
N GLU A 99 9.27 -40.48 -12.40
CA GLU A 99 10.69 -40.27 -12.70
C GLU A 99 10.86 -39.86 -14.17
N PRO A 100 11.62 -38.79 -14.46
CA PRO A 100 11.78 -38.30 -15.82
C PRO A 100 12.77 -39.19 -16.60
N THR A 101 12.30 -39.79 -17.70
CA THR A 101 13.16 -40.41 -18.72
C THR A 101 13.94 -39.32 -19.45
N SER A 102 15.22 -39.17 -19.10
CA SER A 102 16.15 -38.22 -19.69
C SER A 102 16.60 -38.67 -21.08
N ASN A 103 16.16 -37.98 -22.13
CA ASN A 103 16.93 -37.77 -23.37
C ASN A 103 16.15 -36.87 -24.33
N THR A 104 16.25 -35.55 -24.13
CA THR A 104 15.94 -34.59 -25.19
C THR A 104 16.80 -33.36 -24.97
N ASN A 105 17.63 -33.01 -25.95
CA ASN A 105 18.42 -31.78 -25.95
C ASN A 105 17.46 -30.59 -25.88
N VAL A 106 17.29 -30.03 -24.68
CA VAL A 106 16.51 -28.80 -24.49
C VAL A 106 17.38 -27.65 -24.95
N ALA A 107 17.09 -27.11 -26.14
CA ALA A 107 17.69 -25.87 -26.60
C ALA A 107 17.55 -24.80 -25.51
N ALA A 108 18.64 -24.08 -25.22
CA ALA A 108 18.65 -22.99 -24.27
C ALA A 108 17.58 -21.97 -24.67
N MET A 109 16.47 -21.93 -23.92
CA MET A 109 15.39 -21.00 -24.19
C MET A 109 15.76 -19.62 -23.66
N ASP A 110 15.63 -18.62 -24.52
CA ASP A 110 15.90 -17.22 -24.22
C ASP A 110 14.75 -16.64 -23.38
N TYR A 111 15.09 -16.12 -22.21
CA TYR A 111 14.14 -15.53 -21.25
C TYR A 111 13.98 -14.02 -21.48
N SER A 112 13.98 -13.60 -22.74
CA SER A 112 13.91 -12.19 -23.09
C SER A 112 12.55 -11.61 -22.70
N LEU A 113 12.57 -10.69 -21.73
CA LEU A 113 11.38 -9.92 -21.33
C LEU A 113 11.03 -8.98 -22.47
N GLN A 114 9.81 -9.08 -23.00
CA GLN A 114 9.31 -8.09 -23.94
C GLN A 114 8.31 -7.22 -23.22
N GLU A 115 8.59 -5.92 -23.18
CA GLU A 115 7.67 -4.94 -22.65
C GLU A 115 6.53 -4.78 -23.66
N GLU A 116 5.31 -5.19 -23.30
CA GLU A 116 4.14 -4.90 -24.11
C GLU A 116 3.88 -3.39 -24.03
N GLU A 117 3.65 -2.76 -25.18
CA GLU A 117 3.51 -1.30 -25.27
C GLU A 117 2.31 -0.75 -24.48
N SER A 118 1.29 -1.57 -24.18
CA SER A 118 0.12 -1.14 -23.42
C SER A 118 -0.64 -2.29 -22.75
N VAL A 119 -1.38 -1.95 -21.69
CA VAL A 119 -2.29 -2.85 -20.98
C VAL A 119 -3.38 -3.35 -21.94
N THR A 120 -3.59 -4.68 -21.99
CA THR A 120 -4.65 -5.28 -22.80
C THR A 120 -6.03 -5.13 -22.14
N ILE A 121 -7.11 -5.28 -22.91
CA ILE A 121 -8.47 -5.18 -22.38
C ILE A 121 -8.77 -6.26 -21.33
N GLU A 122 -8.17 -7.44 -21.48
CA GLU A 122 -8.32 -8.56 -20.54
C GLU A 122 -7.60 -8.29 -19.21
N GLN A 123 -6.41 -7.68 -19.27
CA GLN A 123 -5.71 -7.18 -18.08
C GLN A 123 -6.52 -6.08 -17.39
N ALA A 124 -7.10 -5.14 -18.16
CA ALA A 124 -7.96 -4.11 -17.61
C ALA A 124 -9.22 -4.69 -16.92
N LYS A 125 -9.82 -5.75 -17.48
CA LYS A 125 -10.92 -6.49 -16.82
C LYS A 125 -10.49 -7.14 -15.50
N ARG A 126 -9.32 -7.78 -15.46
CA ARG A 126 -8.74 -8.35 -14.23
C ARG A 126 -8.47 -7.28 -13.17
N ILE A 127 -7.90 -6.14 -13.56
CA ILE A 127 -7.70 -4.99 -12.68
C ILE A 127 -9.04 -4.49 -12.13
N LEU A 128 -10.07 -4.35 -12.97
CA LEU A 128 -11.40 -3.94 -12.56
C LEU A 128 -12.01 -4.90 -11.53
N GLN A 129 -11.90 -6.21 -11.77
CA GLN A 129 -12.39 -7.24 -10.85
C GLN A 129 -11.69 -7.18 -9.49
N LYS A 130 -10.36 -7.02 -9.47
CA LYS A 130 -9.59 -6.83 -8.23
C LYS A 130 -9.97 -5.53 -7.52
N ALA A 131 -10.17 -4.44 -8.27
CA ALA A 131 -10.49 -3.13 -7.72
C ALA A 131 -11.90 -3.05 -7.11
N LYS A 132 -12.86 -3.87 -7.56
CA LYS A 132 -14.18 -4.00 -6.92
C LYS A 132 -14.10 -4.50 -5.48
N ASN A 133 -13.05 -5.26 -5.16
CA ASN A 133 -12.81 -5.75 -3.79
C ASN A 133 -12.11 -4.71 -2.92
N TRP A 134 -11.63 -3.60 -3.48
CA TRP A 134 -11.21 -2.48 -2.67
C TRP A 134 -12.47 -1.92 -2.02
N GLU A 135 -12.50 -1.86 -0.69
CA GLU A 135 -13.53 -1.11 0.03
C GLU A 135 -13.43 0.35 -0.41
N ILE A 136 -14.16 0.71 -1.48
CA ILE A 136 -14.30 2.10 -1.90
C ILE A 136 -15.17 2.72 -0.80
N PRO A 137 -14.66 3.71 -0.04
CA PRO A 137 -15.47 4.38 0.96
C PRO A 137 -16.67 4.97 0.24
N SER A 138 -17.85 4.38 0.44
CA SER A 138 -19.05 4.78 -0.27
C SER A 138 -19.40 6.20 0.14
N SER A 139 -19.05 7.16 -0.73
CA SER A 139 -19.34 8.59 -0.57
C SER A 139 -20.85 8.87 -0.47
N LYS A 140 -21.70 7.87 -0.76
CA LYS A 140 -23.16 7.96 -0.63
C LYS A 140 -23.66 8.13 0.81
N LYS A 141 -22.90 7.81 1.86
CA LYS A 141 -23.35 8.06 3.24
C LYS A 141 -23.26 9.52 3.71
N ARG A 142 -22.61 10.42 2.95
CA ARG A 142 -22.44 11.82 3.38
C ARG A 142 -23.56 12.76 2.89
N HIS A 143 -24.12 12.51 1.69
CA HIS A 143 -25.15 13.40 1.12
C HIS A 143 -26.59 13.12 1.57
N GLU A 144 -26.87 12.00 2.22
CA GLU A 144 -28.21 11.75 2.78
C GLU A 144 -28.44 12.48 4.11
N ARG A 145 -27.36 12.90 4.79
CA ARG A 145 -27.43 13.67 6.05
C ARG A 145 -27.58 15.18 5.84
N GLU A 146 -27.26 15.71 4.65
CA GLU A 146 -27.41 17.15 4.32
C GLU A 146 -28.77 17.50 3.70
N LYS A 147 -29.51 16.53 3.15
CA LYS A 147 -30.85 16.80 2.60
C LYS A 147 -31.99 16.81 3.63
N GLN A 148 -31.72 16.43 4.88
CA GLN A 148 -32.68 16.57 5.98
C GLN A 148 -32.55 17.89 6.78
N SER A 149 -31.61 18.78 6.44
CA SER A 149 -31.37 20.00 7.23
C SER A 149 -31.81 21.32 6.58
N PHE A 150 -32.58 21.31 5.47
CA PHE A 150 -32.92 22.53 4.73
C PHE A 150 -34.42 22.88 4.62
N THR A 151 -35.30 22.28 5.44
CA THR A 151 -36.70 22.74 5.57
C THR A 151 -37.03 23.12 7.01
N SER A 152 -36.47 24.22 7.52
CA SER A 152 -37.06 24.99 8.63
C SER A 152 -36.40 26.36 8.70
N SER A 153 -37.00 27.31 7.98
CA SER A 153 -36.82 28.74 8.21
C SER A 153 -37.59 29.17 9.47
N ASP A 154 -37.10 30.22 10.13
CA ASP A 154 -37.76 31.01 11.18
C ASP A 154 -37.87 30.44 12.60
N ARG A 155 -36.87 30.75 13.44
CA ARG A 155 -36.98 31.74 14.55
C ARG A 155 -35.87 31.57 15.60
N SER A 156 -35.36 32.74 16.02
CA SER A 156 -34.98 33.07 17.39
C SER A 156 -33.62 32.61 17.95
N ARG A 157 -32.90 33.63 18.43
CA ARG A 157 -31.73 33.59 19.30
C ARG A 157 -31.98 32.72 20.55
N LYS A 158 -31.17 31.69 20.77
CA LYS A 158 -30.61 31.31 22.08
C LYS A 158 -29.60 30.18 21.93
N SER A 159 -28.48 30.36 22.61
CA SER A 159 -27.51 29.35 23.04
C SER A 159 -28.16 27.99 23.33
N GLY A 160 -27.63 26.91 22.76
CA GLY A 160 -28.12 25.55 23.02
C GLY A 160 -27.18 24.45 22.54
N GLN A 161 -26.47 23.87 23.50
CA GLN A 161 -26.15 22.44 23.64
C GLN A 161 -26.02 21.60 22.36
N MET A 162 -24.79 21.19 22.09
CA MET A 162 -24.51 19.99 21.30
C MET A 162 -25.21 18.78 21.94
N GLN A 163 -25.75 17.94 21.08
CA GLN A 163 -26.57 16.77 21.41
C GLN A 163 -25.82 15.82 22.35
N SER A 164 -26.13 15.92 23.65
CA SER A 164 -25.81 14.87 24.61
C SER A 164 -26.70 13.68 24.30
N ASP A 165 -26.10 12.53 24.00
CA ASP A 165 -26.82 11.25 23.97
C ASP A 165 -27.69 11.14 25.23
N HIS A 166 -29.00 10.88 25.07
CA HIS A 166 -30.02 10.86 26.14
C HIS A 166 -29.86 9.70 27.15
N ARG A 167 -28.64 9.29 27.47
CA ARG A 167 -28.35 8.27 28.48
C ARG A 167 -28.64 8.84 29.88
N THR A 168 -29.21 8.00 30.73
CA THR A 168 -29.50 8.37 32.11
C THR A 168 -28.18 8.42 32.89
N PRO A 169 -27.85 9.46 33.66
CA PRO A 169 -26.59 9.50 34.40
C PRO A 169 -26.47 8.30 35.36
N CYS A 170 -25.32 7.63 35.33
CA CYS A 170 -25.06 6.50 36.22
C CYS A 170 -25.05 6.97 37.68
N ARG A 171 -25.83 6.32 38.55
CA ARG A 171 -25.92 6.64 39.99
C ARG A 171 -24.58 6.57 40.71
N TYR A 172 -23.64 5.75 40.22
CA TYR A 172 -22.31 5.58 40.82
C TYR A 172 -21.26 6.53 40.23
N GLY A 173 -21.59 7.30 39.19
CA GLY A 173 -20.66 8.21 38.54
C GLY A 173 -19.33 7.53 38.19
N SER A 174 -18.21 8.21 38.41
CA SER A 174 -16.86 7.68 38.15
C SER A 174 -16.47 6.46 39.00
N ALA A 175 -17.26 6.09 40.02
CA ALA A 175 -17.03 4.90 40.84
C ALA A 175 -17.77 3.64 40.32
N CYS A 176 -18.40 3.70 39.14
CA CYS A 176 -19.06 2.54 38.54
C CYS A 176 -18.04 1.50 38.06
N HIS A 177 -18.21 0.24 38.46
CA HIS A 177 -17.37 -0.89 38.03
C HIS A 177 -18.05 -1.80 36.98
N ASP A 178 -19.23 -1.42 36.48
CA ASP A 178 -19.94 -2.16 35.43
C ASP A 178 -19.49 -1.65 34.05
N TYR A 179 -18.67 -2.46 33.38
CA TYR A 179 -18.12 -2.15 32.06
C TYR A 179 -18.88 -2.84 30.92
N SER A 180 -20.04 -3.45 31.19
CA SER A 180 -20.81 -4.13 30.15
C SER A 180 -21.31 -3.15 29.08
N ASP A 181 -21.39 -3.61 27.83
CA ASP A 181 -21.92 -2.79 26.72
C ASP A 181 -23.37 -2.38 26.97
N TYR A 182 -24.15 -3.23 27.64
CA TYR A 182 -25.51 -2.90 28.07
C TYR A 182 -25.54 -1.71 29.03
N HIS A 183 -24.62 -1.67 29.99
CA HIS A 183 -24.52 -0.55 30.93
C HIS A 183 -24.16 0.75 30.20
N ARG A 184 -23.15 0.71 29.33
CA ARG A 184 -22.62 1.88 28.61
C ARG A 184 -23.59 2.45 27.58
N THR A 185 -24.49 1.64 27.03
CA THR A 185 -25.53 2.11 26.11
C THR A 185 -26.69 2.78 26.83
N LYS A 186 -26.94 2.45 28.10
CA LYS A 186 -28.08 2.95 28.88
C LYS A 186 -27.72 4.10 29.83
N TYR A 187 -26.50 4.09 30.37
CA TYR A 187 -26.04 5.05 31.37
C TYR A 187 -24.83 5.88 30.90
N SER A 188 -24.80 7.16 31.27
CA SER A 188 -23.70 8.09 30.98
C SER A 188 -22.82 8.34 32.20
N HIS A 189 -21.52 8.52 31.97
CA HIS A 189 -20.54 8.96 32.96
C HIS A 189 -19.98 10.33 32.57
N ALA A 190 -19.66 11.17 33.55
CA ALA A 190 -19.11 12.51 33.31
C ALA A 190 -17.77 12.52 32.54
N GLN A 191 -17.07 11.38 32.46
CA GLN A 191 -15.84 11.22 31.67
C GLN A 191 -16.09 10.85 30.20
N ASP A 192 -17.32 10.45 29.83
CA ASP A 192 -17.64 10.07 28.46
C ASP A 192 -17.75 11.30 27.53
N ASP A 193 -18.02 12.49 28.08
CA ASP A 193 -18.24 13.72 27.31
C ASP A 193 -16.96 14.49 26.95
N GLU A 194 -15.81 14.17 27.56
CA GLU A 194 -14.55 14.92 27.35
C GLU A 194 -13.55 14.22 26.41
N LYS A 195 -13.87 13.02 25.89
CA LYS A 195 -12.99 12.26 24.99
C LYS A 195 -13.75 11.51 23.90
N GLN A 196 -14.17 12.22 22.86
CA GLN A 196 -14.62 11.62 21.60
C GLN A 196 -13.57 11.63 20.46
N ASP A 197 -12.27 11.72 20.76
CA ASP A 197 -11.23 11.59 19.72
C ASP A 197 -10.03 10.70 20.07
N ILE A 198 -10.15 9.80 21.05
CA ILE A 198 -9.17 8.71 21.19
C ILE A 198 -9.91 7.40 21.41
N GLN A 199 -10.17 6.74 20.29
CA GLN A 199 -10.53 5.34 20.21
C GLN A 199 -9.31 4.49 20.67
N THR A 200 -8.98 4.52 21.97
CA THR A 200 -8.03 3.57 22.54
C THR A 200 -8.71 2.20 22.59
N ASN A 201 -8.44 1.43 21.54
CA ASN A 201 -8.57 -0.02 21.48
C ASN A 201 -8.34 -0.66 22.87
N GLN A 202 -9.37 -1.33 23.40
CA GLN A 202 -9.34 -2.11 24.64
C GLN A 202 -8.52 -3.41 24.48
N ARG A 203 -7.28 -3.34 24.01
CA ARG A 203 -6.40 -4.51 23.94
C ARG A 203 -5.92 -4.86 25.34
N THR A 204 -5.97 -6.14 25.69
CA THR A 204 -5.46 -6.65 26.97
C THR A 204 -3.97 -6.32 27.08
N PRO A 205 -3.48 -5.77 28.20
CA PRO A 205 -2.05 -5.49 28.36
C PRO A 205 -1.22 -6.77 28.20
N CYS A 206 -0.15 -6.68 27.43
CA CYS A 206 0.81 -7.76 27.27
C CYS A 206 1.49 -8.05 28.62
N LYS A 207 1.53 -9.33 29.01
CA LYS A 207 2.21 -9.76 30.24
C LYS A 207 3.70 -9.38 30.31
N TYR A 208 4.33 -9.13 29.17
CA TYR A 208 5.73 -8.74 29.06
C TYR A 208 5.92 -7.22 28.92
N GLY A 209 4.86 -6.42 28.99
CA GLY A 209 4.95 -4.96 28.99
C GLY A 209 5.74 -4.42 27.79
N SER A 210 6.69 -3.52 28.04
CA SER A 210 7.60 -2.97 27.01
C SER A 210 8.64 -3.97 26.48
N ASP A 211 8.85 -5.09 27.19
CA ASP A 211 9.94 -6.04 26.95
C ASP A 211 9.49 -7.23 26.08
N CYS A 212 8.31 -7.15 25.48
CA CYS A 212 7.82 -8.21 24.60
C CYS A 212 8.62 -8.24 23.28
N HIS A 213 9.16 -9.41 22.95
CA HIS A 213 9.89 -9.64 21.69
C HIS A 213 9.00 -10.24 20.57
N ASP A 214 7.72 -10.50 20.83
CA ASP A 214 6.79 -11.04 19.83
C ASP A 214 6.29 -9.91 18.91
N GLN A 215 6.79 -9.91 17.68
CA GLN A 215 6.45 -8.91 16.66
C GLN A 215 5.33 -9.35 15.72
N SER A 216 4.72 -10.52 15.95
CA SER A 216 3.68 -11.03 15.07
C SER A 216 2.48 -10.07 15.01
N GLU A 217 1.87 -9.93 13.83
CA GLU A 217 0.70 -9.06 13.66
C GLU A 217 -0.46 -9.50 14.55
N TYR A 218 -0.63 -10.82 14.72
CA TYR A 218 -1.62 -11.40 15.62
C TYR A 218 -1.41 -10.94 17.08
N HIS A 219 -0.17 -10.97 17.58
CA HIS A 219 0.16 -10.52 18.93
C HIS A 219 -0.14 -9.03 19.11
N ARG A 220 0.31 -8.19 18.16
CA ARG A 220 0.12 -6.74 18.22
C ARG A 220 -1.35 -6.34 18.10
N ALA A 221 -2.16 -7.09 17.36
CA ALA A 221 -3.59 -6.87 17.24
C ALA A 221 -4.35 -7.19 18.54
N LYS A 222 -3.88 -8.20 19.30
CA LYS A 222 -4.55 -8.70 20.50
C LYS A 222 -4.10 -8.01 21.79
N TYR A 223 -2.82 -7.67 21.92
CA TYR A 223 -2.24 -7.15 23.17
C TYR A 223 -1.74 -5.70 23.06
N SER A 224 -1.99 -4.90 24.10
CA SER A 224 -1.43 -3.54 24.24
C SER A 224 -0.08 -3.59 24.95
N HIS A 225 0.83 -2.69 24.55
CA HIS A 225 2.13 -2.52 25.20
C HIS A 225 2.16 -1.09 25.76
N PRO A 226 2.72 -0.85 26.96
CA PRO A 226 2.95 0.49 27.44
C PRO A 226 3.80 1.19 26.38
N GLN A 227 3.20 2.17 25.72
CA GLN A 227 3.82 2.97 24.70
C GLN A 227 4.81 3.88 25.43
N GLY A 228 5.97 3.34 25.82
CA GLY A 228 7.11 4.18 26.17
C GLY A 228 7.23 5.18 25.04
N GLU A 229 7.19 6.47 25.36
CA GLU A 229 6.97 7.59 24.44
C GLU A 229 7.88 7.49 23.21
N LYS A 230 7.44 6.72 22.21
CA LYS A 230 8.11 6.59 20.93
C LYS A 230 7.64 7.81 20.17
N LYS A 231 8.50 8.83 20.17
CA LYS A 231 8.47 9.94 19.22
C LYS A 231 7.97 9.42 17.88
N GLN A 232 6.77 9.83 17.51
CA GLN A 232 6.28 9.65 16.15
C GLN A 232 7.19 10.46 15.21
N ASP A 233 7.38 9.92 14.02
CA ASP A 233 8.00 10.54 12.86
C ASP A 233 9.53 10.71 12.87
N MET A 234 10.21 9.61 12.56
CA MET A 234 11.11 9.55 11.39
C MET A 234 11.51 8.10 11.17
N GLN A 235 11.25 7.57 9.97
CA GLN A 235 12.04 6.47 9.43
C GLN A 235 13.46 7.00 9.18
N THR A 236 14.25 7.19 10.24
CA THR A 236 15.70 7.21 10.07
C THR A 236 16.10 5.77 9.79
N ASN A 237 16.64 5.56 8.59
CA ASN A 237 17.42 4.39 8.25
C ASN A 237 18.39 4.12 9.41
N GLN A 238 18.11 3.12 10.24
CA GLN A 238 19.03 2.68 11.29
C GLN A 238 20.20 1.96 10.64
N ARG A 239 21.07 2.74 9.98
CA ARG A 239 22.39 2.26 9.61
C ARG A 239 23.16 2.00 10.92
N THR A 240 23.95 0.95 10.92
CA THR A 240 24.87 0.67 12.05
C THR A 240 26.02 1.68 12.02
N PRO A 241 26.54 2.16 13.16
CA PRO A 241 27.72 3.03 13.14
C PRO A 241 28.91 2.27 12.54
N CYS A 242 29.65 2.91 11.63
CA CYS A 242 30.87 2.31 11.09
C CYS A 242 31.92 2.15 12.20
N LYS A 243 32.52 0.96 12.30
CA LYS A 243 33.57 0.66 13.31
C LYS A 243 34.79 1.56 13.21
N TYR A 244 35.07 2.09 12.01
CA TYR A 244 36.23 2.97 11.75
C TYR A 244 35.90 4.46 11.89
N GLY A 245 34.64 4.84 12.15
CA GLY A 245 34.26 6.24 12.34
C GLY A 245 34.73 7.15 11.20
N SER A 246 35.28 8.31 11.54
CA SER A 246 35.81 9.28 10.57
C SER A 246 36.98 8.75 9.72
N ASP A 247 37.64 7.68 10.15
CA ASP A 247 38.83 7.13 9.51
C ASP A 247 38.49 6.00 8.53
N CYS A 248 37.20 5.81 8.21
CA CYS A 248 36.77 4.81 7.25
C CYS A 248 37.17 5.20 5.81
N HIS A 249 38.04 4.39 5.20
CA HIS A 249 38.44 4.55 3.79
C HIS A 249 37.56 3.78 2.79
N ASP A 250 36.53 3.05 3.25
CA ASP A 250 35.60 2.33 2.38
C ASP A 250 34.52 3.28 1.83
N HIS A 251 34.56 3.50 0.53
CA HIS A 251 33.65 4.39 -0.18
C HIS A 251 32.64 3.65 -1.06
N SER A 252 32.55 2.32 -0.94
CA SER A 252 31.59 1.53 -1.71
C SER A 252 30.14 1.93 -1.41
N GLU A 253 29.27 1.86 -2.41
CA GLU A 253 27.84 2.15 -2.21
C GLU A 253 27.21 1.22 -1.17
N TYR A 254 27.62 -0.04 -1.15
CA TYR A 254 27.18 -1.02 -0.16
C TYR A 254 27.53 -0.59 1.26
N HIS A 255 28.78 -0.13 1.49
CA HIS A 255 29.20 0.37 2.80
C HIS A 255 28.37 1.58 3.23
N ARG A 256 28.20 2.56 2.35
CA ARG A 256 27.40 3.77 2.63
C ARG A 256 25.93 3.46 2.89
N ALA A 257 25.36 2.46 2.23
CA ALA A 257 23.97 2.06 2.47
C ALA A 257 23.76 1.39 3.83
N LYS A 258 24.78 0.66 4.32
CA LYS A 258 24.70 -0.16 5.54
C LYS A 258 25.20 0.54 6.81
N TYR A 259 26.19 1.41 6.70
CA TYR A 259 26.82 2.09 7.82
C TYR A 259 26.67 3.60 7.74
N TYR A 260 26.55 4.27 8.90
CA TYR A 260 26.62 5.73 8.99
C TYR A 260 27.93 6.18 9.64
N HIS A 261 28.41 7.34 9.20
CA HIS A 261 29.48 8.08 9.85
C HIS A 261 28.89 9.33 10.49
N SER A 262 29.36 9.70 11.68
CA SER A 262 28.90 10.87 12.45
C SER A 262 29.11 12.23 11.74
N HIS A 263 29.74 12.25 10.57
CA HIS A 263 29.92 13.44 9.73
C HIS A 263 29.08 13.44 8.44
N ASP A 264 28.39 12.36 8.10
CA ASP A 264 27.61 12.30 6.86
C ASP A 264 26.36 13.22 6.92
N ASP A 265 25.78 13.43 8.10
CA ASP A 265 24.62 14.32 8.27
C ASP A 265 24.99 15.81 8.11
N ASN A 266 26.28 16.16 8.23
CA ASN A 266 26.77 17.53 8.06
C ASN A 266 27.35 17.83 6.67
N ARG A 267 27.33 16.86 5.75
CA ARG A 267 27.91 17.03 4.40
C ARG A 267 27.05 17.92 3.50
N GLN A 268 25.77 18.09 3.82
CA GLN A 268 24.89 19.03 3.13
C GLN A 268 25.16 20.49 3.57
N GLU A 269 25.46 20.73 4.86
CA GLU A 269 25.84 22.06 5.37
C GLU A 269 27.29 22.45 5.04
N MET A 270 28.24 21.52 4.98
CA MET A 270 29.62 21.87 4.56
C MET A 270 29.75 22.16 3.06
N ARG A 271 28.80 21.72 2.22
CA ARG A 271 28.80 22.01 0.77
C ARG A 271 28.36 23.42 0.43
N THR A 272 27.64 24.11 1.33
CA THR A 272 27.24 25.51 1.11
C THR A 272 28.38 26.49 1.41
N ILE A 273 29.37 26.10 2.22
CA ILE A 273 30.47 27.00 2.66
C ILE A 273 31.56 27.17 1.58
N GLN A 274 31.74 26.21 0.66
CA GLN A 274 32.79 26.28 -0.37
C GLN A 274 32.31 26.70 -1.77
N ARG A 275 31.01 26.90 -1.96
CA ARG A 275 30.48 27.36 -3.25
C ARG A 275 30.56 28.87 -3.31
N THR A 276 30.90 29.42 -4.46
CA THR A 276 30.79 30.85 -4.67
C THR A 276 29.31 31.23 -4.79
N PRO A 277 28.87 32.36 -4.20
CA PRO A 277 27.50 32.82 -4.36
C PRO A 277 27.23 33.07 -5.85
N CYS A 278 26.09 32.59 -6.33
CA CYS A 278 25.67 32.85 -7.70
C CYS A 278 25.46 34.36 -7.89
N LYS A 279 26.04 34.93 -8.95
CA LYS A 279 25.90 36.36 -9.29
C LYS A 279 24.44 36.80 -9.44
N TYR A 280 23.55 35.87 -9.79
CA TYR A 280 22.13 36.13 -10.00
C TYR A 280 21.26 35.86 -8.75
N GLY A 281 21.86 35.39 -7.66
CA GLY A 281 21.14 35.06 -6.42
C GLY A 281 19.91 34.18 -6.66
N SER A 282 18.83 34.44 -5.92
CA SER A 282 17.55 33.74 -6.07
C SER A 282 16.90 33.84 -7.47
N ASN A 283 17.39 34.72 -8.35
CA ASN A 283 16.86 34.91 -9.71
C ASN A 283 17.63 34.13 -10.78
N CYS A 284 18.51 33.20 -10.40
CA CYS A 284 19.20 32.36 -11.37
C CYS A 284 18.25 31.34 -12.03
N HIS A 285 18.22 31.31 -13.36
CA HIS A 285 17.45 30.33 -14.14
C HIS A 285 18.31 29.17 -14.69
N ASP A 286 19.61 29.16 -14.40
CA ASP A 286 20.52 28.10 -14.85
C ASP A 286 20.34 26.84 -13.98
N GLN A 287 19.72 25.82 -14.57
CA GLN A 287 19.47 24.54 -13.90
C GLN A 287 20.51 23.47 -14.22
N SER A 288 21.59 23.80 -14.94
CA SER A 288 22.60 22.82 -15.31
C SER A 288 23.27 22.21 -14.07
N ASP A 289 23.63 20.93 -14.16
CA ASP A 289 24.29 20.23 -13.05
C ASP A 289 25.64 20.85 -12.71
N TYR A 290 26.34 21.38 -13.72
CA TYR A 290 27.58 22.15 -13.53
C TYR A 290 27.34 23.40 -12.66
N HIS A 291 26.28 24.16 -12.94
CA HIS A 291 25.92 25.34 -12.17
C HIS A 291 25.58 24.97 -10.72
N ARG A 292 24.72 23.96 -10.54
CA ARG A 292 24.30 23.46 -9.22
C ARG A 292 25.45 22.87 -8.42
N ALA A 293 26.53 22.41 -9.04
CA ALA A 293 27.71 21.92 -8.35
C ALA A 293 28.62 23.05 -7.84
N LYS A 294 28.72 24.15 -8.60
CA LYS A 294 29.71 25.23 -8.37
C LYS A 294 29.18 26.40 -7.55
N TYR A 295 27.91 26.76 -7.72
CA TYR A 295 27.33 27.95 -7.09
C TYR A 295 26.25 27.59 -6.07
N TYR A 296 26.06 28.46 -5.07
CA TYR A 296 24.91 28.41 -4.17
C TYR A 296 24.05 29.67 -4.34
N HIS A 297 22.76 29.53 -4.02
CA HIS A 297 21.80 30.62 -4.02
C HIS A 297 21.45 30.95 -2.56
N PRO A 298 21.76 32.16 -2.07
CA PRO A 298 21.24 32.64 -0.79
C PRO A 298 19.73 32.89 -0.87
#